data_AF-M1B5T4-F1
#
_entry.id   AF-M1B5T4-F1
#
_cell.length_a   1.000
_cell.length_b   1.000
_cell.length_c   1.000
_cell.angle_alpha   90.00
_cell.angle_beta   90.00
_cell.angle_gamma   90.00
#
_symmetry.space_group_name_H-M   'P 1'
#
loop_
_entity.id
_entity.type
_entity.pdbx_description
1 polymer ?
#
loop_
_entity_poly.entity_id
_entity_poly.type
_entity_poly.pdbx_seq_one_letter_code
_entity_poly.pdbx_strand_id
1 'polypeptide(L)'
;MVEAEKRLLANALLDISNQRFVLLSEACIPLFNFSTIYTHLMNSTKNFVETYDQPGPVGRGRYHPQMSPTIKLPQWRKGSQWFEMDRDLALEVVSDQTYFSVFKKHCKGSCYADEHFLPTFVSMKFEKRNTGRTLTWVDWSKGGPHPTRYYRSDISVEFLKKLRSESSCEYNGEKTSVCHLFARKFTPHALSRLLIFAPKVMQFNH
;
A
#
# COMPACT_ATOMS: atom_id res chain seq x y z
N MET A 1 -3.95 14.39 -3.87
CA MET A 1 -3.20 13.35 -3.14
C MET A 1 -2.19 12.65 -4.06
N VAL A 2 -2.63 12.04 -5.18
CA VAL A 2 -1.72 11.43 -6.19
C VAL A 2 -0.58 12.35 -6.64
N GLU A 3 -0.84 13.64 -6.89
CA GLU A 3 0.24 14.56 -7.28
C GLU A 3 1.32 14.72 -6.20
N ALA A 4 0.94 14.70 -4.91
CA ALA A 4 1.88 14.73 -3.81
C ALA A 4 2.70 13.43 -3.73
N GLU A 5 2.05 12.28 -3.91
CA GLU A 5 2.74 10.97 -3.96
C GLU A 5 3.75 10.90 -5.11
N LYS A 6 3.36 11.35 -6.32
CA LYS A 6 4.28 11.43 -7.46
C LYS A 6 5.47 12.36 -7.17
N ARG A 7 5.26 13.48 -6.48
CA ARG A 7 6.35 14.39 -6.07
C ARG A 7 7.26 13.78 -5.01
N LEU A 8 6.72 13.04 -4.05
CA LEU A 8 7.50 12.29 -3.06
C LEU A 8 8.37 11.23 -3.74
N LEU A 9 7.79 10.44 -4.66
CA LEU A 9 8.53 9.46 -5.45
C LEU A 9 9.62 10.12 -6.30
N ALA A 10 9.30 11.20 -7.03
CA ALA A 10 10.26 11.91 -7.86
C ALA A 10 11.45 12.43 -7.04
N ASN A 11 11.19 12.98 -5.84
CA ASN A 11 12.25 13.44 -4.96
C ASN A 11 13.11 12.27 -4.42
N ALA A 12 12.48 11.17 -4.02
CA ALA A 12 13.20 9.99 -3.55
C ALA A 12 14.04 9.32 -4.65
N LEU A 13 13.61 9.41 -5.92
CA LEU A 13 14.33 8.88 -7.09
C LEU A 13 15.61 9.65 -7.43
N LEU A 14 15.78 10.89 -6.92
CA LEU A 14 17.01 11.67 -7.10
C LEU A 14 18.22 10.97 -6.47
N ASP A 15 18.02 10.19 -5.42
CA ASP A 15 19.04 9.30 -4.90
C ASP A 15 19.05 8.00 -5.73
N ILE A 16 20.16 7.77 -6.43
CA ILE A 16 20.35 6.59 -7.28
C ILE A 16 20.45 5.28 -6.50
N SER A 17 20.77 5.35 -5.21
CA SER A 17 20.88 4.20 -4.32
C SER A 17 19.53 3.65 -3.89
N ASN A 18 18.46 4.46 -3.94
CA ASN A 18 17.11 4.02 -3.60
C ASN A 18 16.55 3.03 -4.63
N GLN A 19 16.35 1.78 -4.18
CA GLN A 19 15.84 0.67 -5.01
C GLN A 19 14.37 0.32 -4.78
N ARG A 20 13.84 0.59 -3.57
CA ARG A 20 12.49 0.23 -3.14
C ARG A 20 11.83 1.44 -2.47
N PHE A 21 10.56 1.66 -2.75
CA PHE A 21 9.81 2.85 -2.33
C PHE A 21 8.55 2.43 -1.59
N VAL A 22 8.47 2.76 -0.30
CA VAL A 22 7.32 2.44 0.57
C VAL A 22 6.63 3.74 0.98
N LEU A 23 5.31 3.84 0.77
CA LEU A 23 4.52 4.95 1.29
C LEU A 23 4.03 4.66 2.71
N LEU A 24 4.37 5.53 3.67
CA LEU A 24 3.95 5.43 5.07
C LEU A 24 3.34 6.75 5.58
N SER A 25 2.67 6.69 6.73
CA SER A 25 2.13 7.84 7.46
C SER A 25 2.52 7.76 8.94
N GLU A 26 2.32 8.84 9.71
CA GLU A 26 2.58 8.86 11.17
C GLU A 26 1.79 7.81 11.97
N ALA A 27 0.73 7.24 11.40
CA ALA A 27 -0.12 6.25 12.02
C ALA A 27 0.22 4.80 11.60
N CYS A 28 1.32 4.62 10.85
CA CYS A 28 1.85 3.31 10.48
C CYS A 28 2.90 2.87 11.50
N ILE A 29 2.97 1.56 11.75
CA ILE A 29 4.05 0.94 12.53
C ILE A 29 4.69 -0.18 11.71
N PRO A 30 6.00 -0.47 11.89
CA PRO A 30 6.58 -1.70 11.40
C PRO A 30 6.02 -2.90 12.20
N LEU A 31 5.89 -4.04 11.54
CA LEU A 31 5.52 -5.31 12.19
C LEU A 31 6.74 -6.18 12.48
N PHE A 32 7.86 -5.93 11.81
CA PHE A 32 9.12 -6.68 11.90
C PHE A 32 10.30 -5.74 12.13
N ASN A 33 11.45 -6.29 12.51
CA ASN A 33 12.67 -5.50 12.63
C ASN A 33 13.18 -5.05 11.25
N PHE A 34 14.11 -4.10 11.25
CA PHE A 34 14.64 -3.52 10.02
C PHE A 34 15.30 -4.56 9.11
N SER A 35 16.09 -5.49 9.66
CA SER A 35 16.77 -6.52 8.86
C SER A 35 15.79 -7.40 8.09
N THR A 36 14.71 -7.84 8.74
CA THR A 36 13.64 -8.61 8.07
C THR A 36 12.94 -7.80 6.99
N ILE A 37 12.57 -6.54 7.28
CA ILE A 37 11.91 -5.66 6.31
C ILE A 37 12.82 -5.41 5.10
N TYR A 38 14.06 -5.01 5.35
CA TYR A 38 15.06 -4.75 4.32
C TYR A 38 15.26 -5.96 3.43
N THR A 39 15.51 -7.13 4.02
CA THR A 39 15.71 -8.38 3.27
C THR A 39 14.48 -8.76 2.46
N HIS A 40 13.28 -8.60 3.00
CA HIS A 40 12.03 -8.87 2.28
C HIS A 40 11.85 -7.95 1.07
N LEU A 41 12.13 -6.65 1.23
CA LEU A 41 11.98 -5.69 0.13
C LEU A 41 13.04 -5.89 -0.95
N MET A 42 14.31 -6.02 -0.55
CA MET A 42 15.43 -6.14 -1.48
C MET A 42 15.43 -7.47 -2.24
N ASN A 43 14.94 -8.56 -1.64
CA ASN A 43 14.85 -9.85 -2.31
C ASN A 43 13.56 -10.03 -3.10
N SER A 44 12.62 -9.09 -3.06
CA SER A 44 11.34 -9.25 -3.75
C SER A 44 11.49 -9.07 -5.25
N THR A 45 10.99 -10.04 -6.02
CA THR A 45 10.99 -10.00 -7.50
C THR A 45 9.77 -9.28 -8.08
N LYS A 46 8.84 -8.82 -7.24
CA LYS A 46 7.60 -8.16 -7.63
C LYS A 46 7.35 -6.89 -6.81
N ASN A 47 6.37 -6.12 -7.27
CA ASN A 47 5.84 -4.91 -6.63
C ASN A 47 4.61 -5.24 -5.77
N PHE A 48 4.28 -4.37 -4.82
CA PHE A 48 3.15 -4.55 -3.91
C PHE A 48 2.21 -3.35 -3.96
N VAL A 49 1.53 -3.24 -5.11
CA VAL A 49 0.39 -2.36 -5.32
C VAL A 49 -0.86 -3.21 -5.25
N GLU A 50 -1.79 -2.86 -4.35
CA GLU A 50 -3.05 -3.56 -4.25
C GLU A 50 -3.93 -3.25 -5.47
N THR A 51 -4.46 -4.29 -6.13
CA THR A 51 -5.29 -4.13 -7.33
C THR A 51 -6.44 -5.11 -7.33
N TYR A 52 -7.67 -4.61 -7.34
CA TYR A 52 -8.86 -5.44 -7.50
C TYR A 52 -9.97 -4.67 -8.22
N ASP A 53 -10.90 -5.43 -8.81
CA ASP A 53 -12.11 -4.88 -9.41
C ASP A 53 -13.25 -4.98 -8.40
N GLN A 54 -13.75 -3.83 -7.93
CA GLN A 54 -14.82 -3.77 -6.95
C GLN A 54 -16.12 -3.25 -7.59
N PRO A 55 -17.18 -4.07 -7.65
CA PRO A 55 -18.52 -3.59 -7.99
C PRO A 55 -19.05 -2.55 -6.99
N GLY A 56 -20.01 -1.73 -7.42
CA GLY A 56 -20.73 -0.81 -6.54
C GLY A 56 -20.13 0.60 -6.42
N PRO A 57 -20.71 1.44 -5.54
CA PRO A 57 -20.50 2.89 -5.54
C PRO A 57 -19.08 3.33 -5.16
N VAL A 58 -18.38 2.50 -4.37
CA VAL A 58 -17.02 2.80 -3.89
C VAL A 58 -15.91 2.21 -4.77
N GLY A 59 -16.27 1.52 -5.84
CA GLY A 59 -15.35 0.91 -6.81
C GLY A 59 -15.66 1.37 -8.23
N ARG A 60 -16.30 0.53 -9.06
CA ARG A 60 -16.71 0.87 -10.43
C ARG A 60 -17.60 2.10 -10.51
N GLY A 61 -18.43 2.39 -9.51
CA GLY A 61 -19.27 3.58 -9.45
C GLY A 61 -18.50 4.90 -9.36
N ARG A 62 -17.18 4.86 -9.07
CA ARG A 62 -16.30 6.04 -9.08
C ARG A 62 -15.70 6.35 -10.45
N TYR A 63 -15.84 5.44 -11.41
CA TYR A 63 -15.33 5.63 -12.77
C TYR A 63 -16.11 6.73 -13.51
N HIS A 64 -15.39 7.60 -14.22
CA HIS A 64 -16.01 8.66 -15.01
C HIS A 64 -16.01 8.26 -16.51
N PRO A 65 -17.17 8.22 -17.21
CA PRO A 65 -17.25 7.77 -18.60
C PRO A 65 -16.31 8.48 -19.59
N GLN A 66 -16.06 9.78 -19.38
CA GLN A 66 -15.12 10.56 -20.20
C GLN A 66 -13.63 10.16 -20.07
N MET A 67 -13.29 9.22 -19.18
CA MET A 67 -11.95 8.63 -19.16
C MET A 67 -11.71 7.67 -20.35
N SER A 68 -12.79 7.21 -20.99
CA SER A 68 -12.76 6.46 -22.24
C SER A 68 -12.36 7.39 -23.41
N PRO A 69 -11.58 6.92 -24.40
CA PRO A 69 -11.14 5.53 -24.60
C PRO A 69 -9.83 5.16 -23.88
N THR A 70 -9.13 6.12 -23.28
CA THR A 70 -7.79 5.91 -22.71
C THR A 70 -7.81 4.94 -21.52
N ILE A 71 -8.82 5.05 -20.67
CA ILE A 71 -9.08 4.10 -19.58
C ILE A 71 -10.54 3.67 -19.73
N LYS A 72 -10.76 2.39 -20.01
CA LYS A 72 -12.11 1.82 -20.10
C LYS A 72 -12.56 1.30 -18.75
N LEU A 73 -13.87 1.26 -18.50
CA LEU A 73 -14.42 0.72 -17.25
C LEU A 73 -13.89 -0.68 -16.88
N PRO A 74 -13.72 -1.65 -17.80
CA PRO A 74 -13.15 -2.97 -17.45
C PRO A 74 -11.69 -2.93 -16.97
N GLN A 75 -10.97 -1.84 -17.26
CA GLN A 75 -9.59 -1.61 -16.82
C GLN A 75 -9.53 -0.88 -15.48
N TRP A 76 -10.63 -0.27 -15.03
CA TRP A 76 -10.70 0.45 -13.77
C TRP A 76 -10.44 -0.50 -12.61
N ARG A 77 -9.50 -0.14 -11.73
CA ARG A 77 -9.18 -0.90 -10.52
C ARG A 77 -9.22 0.00 -9.30
N LYS A 78 -9.49 -0.63 -8.17
CA LYS A 78 -9.35 -0.06 -6.84
C LYS A 78 -8.17 -0.73 -6.12
N GLY A 79 -7.62 -0.04 -5.14
CA GLY A 79 -6.64 -0.57 -4.21
C GLY A 79 -6.37 0.39 -3.06
N SER A 80 -5.58 -0.09 -2.12
CA SER A 80 -4.94 0.70 -1.07
C SER A 80 -4.08 1.82 -1.66
N GLN A 81 -4.17 3.00 -1.04
CA GLN A 81 -3.23 4.11 -1.26
C GLN A 81 -1.79 3.73 -0.84
N TRP A 82 -1.64 2.90 0.19
CA TRP A 82 -0.33 2.44 0.67
C TRP A 82 0.24 1.40 -0.28
N PHE A 83 1.36 1.73 -0.91
CA PHE A 83 2.06 0.88 -1.86
C PHE A 83 3.49 0.60 -1.42
N GLU A 84 4.04 -0.44 -2.04
CA GLU A 84 5.48 -0.60 -2.20
C GLU A 84 5.81 -0.90 -3.67
N MET A 85 6.88 -0.29 -4.19
CA MET A 85 7.34 -0.53 -5.56
C MET A 85 8.86 -0.44 -5.70
N ASP A 86 9.38 -1.15 -6.70
CA ASP A 86 10.76 -1.04 -7.16
C ASP A 86 11.02 0.27 -7.91
N ARG A 87 12.31 0.55 -8.14
CA ARG A 87 12.77 1.75 -8.82
C ARG A 87 12.25 1.89 -10.25
N ASP A 88 12.17 0.79 -11.00
CA ASP A 88 11.68 0.82 -12.38
C ASP A 88 10.22 1.27 -12.41
N LEU A 89 9.36 0.67 -11.60
CA LEU A 89 7.95 1.04 -11.53
C LEU A 89 7.78 2.46 -11.00
N ALA A 90 8.60 2.91 -10.05
CA ALA A 90 8.57 4.30 -9.59
C ALA A 90 8.89 5.30 -10.72
N LEU A 91 9.87 5.00 -11.58
CA LEU A 91 10.18 5.83 -12.75
C LEU A 91 9.01 5.88 -13.74
N GLU A 92 8.36 4.75 -14.01
CA GLU A 92 7.17 4.67 -14.87
C GLU A 92 6.00 5.48 -14.28
N VAL A 93 5.76 5.36 -12.97
CA VAL A 93 4.71 6.11 -12.27
C VAL A 93 4.96 7.61 -12.32
N VAL A 94 6.20 8.07 -12.10
CA VAL A 94 6.52 9.51 -12.12
C VAL A 94 6.45 10.06 -13.54
N SER A 95 6.99 9.34 -14.52
CA SER A 95 7.04 9.76 -15.92
C SER A 95 5.70 9.66 -16.66
N ASP A 96 4.70 8.93 -16.13
CA ASP A 96 3.39 8.84 -16.76
C ASP A 96 2.70 10.21 -16.89
N GLN A 97 2.49 10.59 -18.15
CA GLN A 97 1.71 11.76 -18.56
C GLN A 97 0.37 11.37 -19.21
N THR A 98 0.17 10.11 -19.57
CA THR A 98 -1.04 9.68 -20.29
C THR A 98 -2.18 9.44 -19.33
N TYR A 99 -1.99 8.48 -18.40
CA TYR A 99 -3.06 8.04 -17.51
C TYR A 99 -3.29 9.08 -16.42
N PHE A 100 -2.23 9.63 -15.85
CA PHE A 100 -2.30 10.66 -14.82
C PHE A 100 -3.01 11.92 -15.32
N SER A 101 -2.83 12.32 -16.58
CA SER A 101 -3.56 13.46 -17.16
C SER A 101 -5.07 13.19 -17.28
N VAL A 102 -5.46 11.96 -17.62
CA VAL A 102 -6.88 11.56 -17.64
C VAL A 102 -7.48 11.61 -16.24
N PHE A 103 -6.77 11.09 -15.24
CA PHE A 103 -7.18 11.20 -13.83
C PHE A 103 -7.28 12.67 -13.40
N LYS A 104 -6.26 13.49 -13.67
CA LYS A 104 -6.25 14.92 -13.31
C LYS A 104 -7.43 15.68 -13.94
N LYS A 105 -7.82 15.33 -15.16
CA LYS A 105 -8.90 15.99 -15.88
C LYS A 105 -10.30 15.54 -15.43
N HIS A 106 -10.50 14.24 -15.25
CA HIS A 106 -11.84 13.64 -15.09
C HIS A 106 -12.12 13.06 -13.70
N CYS A 107 -11.10 12.77 -12.89
CA CYS A 107 -11.27 12.24 -11.54
C CYS A 107 -11.47 13.37 -10.54
N LYS A 108 -12.72 13.86 -10.43
CA LYS A 108 -13.11 14.97 -9.53
C LYS A 108 -14.16 14.50 -8.53
N GLY A 109 -14.24 15.18 -7.38
CA GLY A 109 -15.23 14.88 -6.34
C GLY A 109 -15.09 13.47 -5.79
N SER A 110 -16.11 12.63 -5.98
CA SER A 110 -16.21 11.27 -5.43
C SER A 110 -15.37 10.20 -6.16
N CYS A 111 -14.35 10.59 -6.93
CA CYS A 111 -13.56 9.65 -7.72
C CYS A 111 -12.38 9.01 -6.93
N TYR A 112 -11.79 9.71 -5.95
CA TYR A 112 -10.69 9.22 -5.08
C TYR A 112 -9.49 8.66 -5.88
N ALA A 113 -8.79 9.54 -6.58
CA ALA A 113 -7.67 9.16 -7.46
C ALA A 113 -6.56 8.38 -6.74
N ASP A 114 -6.32 8.65 -5.46
CA ASP A 114 -5.38 7.97 -4.58
C ASP A 114 -5.68 6.48 -4.36
N GLU A 115 -6.94 6.06 -4.48
CA GLU A 115 -7.35 4.65 -4.38
C GLU A 115 -7.52 3.97 -5.76
N HIS A 116 -7.33 4.71 -6.87
CA HIS A 116 -7.71 4.24 -8.20
C HIS A 116 -6.66 4.45 -9.29
N PHE A 117 -5.85 5.50 -9.23
CA PHE A 117 -4.83 5.79 -10.24
C PHE A 117 -3.79 4.69 -10.31
N LEU A 118 -3.06 4.48 -9.22
CA LEU A 118 -1.97 3.52 -9.19
C LEU A 118 -2.46 2.09 -9.44
N PRO A 119 -3.57 1.63 -8.83
CA PRO A 119 -4.11 0.30 -9.13
C PRO A 119 -4.51 0.10 -10.59
N THR A 120 -5.12 1.10 -11.21
CA THR A 120 -5.53 1.05 -12.63
C THR A 120 -4.31 1.04 -13.54
N PHE A 121 -3.36 1.95 -13.32
CA PHE A 121 -2.14 2.06 -14.12
C PHE A 121 -1.30 0.78 -14.06
N VAL A 122 -1.07 0.26 -12.85
CA VAL A 122 -0.27 -0.95 -12.62
C VAL A 122 -0.96 -2.18 -13.20
N SER A 123 -2.27 -2.34 -13.03
CA SER A 123 -3.00 -3.48 -13.62
C SER A 123 -3.00 -3.44 -15.15
N MET A 124 -2.99 -2.26 -15.77
CA MET A 124 -2.98 -2.14 -17.23
C MET A 124 -1.60 -2.37 -17.86
N LYS A 125 -0.51 -2.06 -17.15
CA LYS A 125 0.84 -2.00 -17.73
C LYS A 125 1.85 -2.96 -17.10
N PHE A 126 1.67 -3.28 -15.83
CA PHE A 126 2.68 -3.95 -15.01
C PHE A 126 2.12 -5.14 -14.21
N GLU A 127 0.98 -5.71 -14.63
CA GLU A 127 0.30 -6.81 -13.93
C GLU A 127 1.24 -7.98 -13.60
N LYS A 128 2.07 -8.40 -14.55
CA LYS A 128 3.02 -9.52 -14.35
C LYS A 128 4.13 -9.23 -13.32
N ARG A 129 4.48 -7.95 -13.13
CA ARG A 129 5.49 -7.48 -12.16
C ARG A 129 4.87 -7.10 -10.82
N ASN A 130 3.56 -7.26 -10.64
CA ASN A 130 2.84 -6.87 -9.42
C ASN A 130 2.27 -8.10 -8.71
N THR A 131 2.16 -8.03 -7.39
CA THR A 131 1.53 -9.08 -6.58
C THR A 131 0.02 -8.91 -6.43
N GLY A 132 -0.51 -7.72 -6.74
CA GLY A 132 -1.92 -7.38 -6.54
C GLY A 132 -2.32 -7.12 -5.09
N ARG A 133 -1.36 -7.12 -4.15
CA ARG A 133 -1.57 -6.89 -2.71
C ARG A 133 -0.65 -5.77 -2.20
N THR A 134 -1.01 -5.16 -1.07
CA THR A 134 -0.15 -4.21 -0.35
C THR A 134 0.65 -4.92 0.76
N LEU A 135 1.74 -4.29 1.21
CA LEU A 135 2.49 -4.70 2.42
C LEU A 135 2.00 -4.01 3.70
N THR A 136 0.94 -3.19 3.62
CA THR A 136 0.39 -2.46 4.77
C THR A 136 -0.94 -3.04 5.19
N TRP A 137 -0.98 -3.68 6.37
CA TRP A 137 -2.21 -4.22 6.93
C TRP A 137 -3.14 -3.11 7.44
N VAL A 138 -4.43 -3.28 7.19
CA VAL A 138 -5.53 -2.39 7.59
C VAL A 138 -6.72 -3.20 8.07
N ASP A 139 -7.39 -2.73 9.12
CA ASP A 139 -8.64 -3.32 9.59
C ASP A 139 -9.84 -2.50 9.15
N TRP A 140 -10.67 -3.12 8.31
CA TRP A 140 -11.93 -2.56 7.82
C TRP A 140 -13.17 -3.21 8.46
N SER A 141 -13.01 -4.06 9.48
CA SER A 141 -14.11 -4.83 10.09
C SER A 141 -15.24 -3.95 10.66
N LYS A 142 -14.92 -2.73 11.10
CA LYS A 142 -15.91 -1.75 11.60
C LYS A 142 -16.68 -1.02 10.49
N GLY A 143 -16.27 -1.19 9.23
CA GLY A 143 -16.84 -0.48 8.09
C GLY A 143 -16.60 1.03 8.09
N GLY A 144 -17.27 1.73 7.17
CA GLY A 144 -17.16 3.18 7.02
C GLY A 144 -16.02 3.64 6.09
N PRO A 145 -15.79 4.97 6.00
CA PRO A 145 -14.83 5.55 5.06
C PRO A 145 -13.36 5.48 5.55
N HIS A 146 -13.13 5.05 6.79
CA HIS A 146 -11.80 4.99 7.39
C HIS A 146 -11.61 3.66 8.14
N PRO A 147 -10.39 3.10 8.13
CA PRO A 147 -10.12 1.86 8.87
C PRO A 147 -10.17 2.09 10.38
N THR A 148 -10.31 0.99 11.12
CA THR A 148 -10.26 0.95 12.58
C THR A 148 -9.00 1.66 13.10
N ARG A 149 -9.18 2.44 14.16
CA ARG A 149 -8.09 3.07 14.91
C ARG A 149 -7.77 2.26 16.16
N TYR A 150 -6.48 2.08 16.42
CA TYR A 150 -5.97 1.39 17.60
C TYR A 150 -5.44 2.39 18.64
N TYR A 151 -5.96 2.28 19.86
CA TYR A 151 -5.59 3.05 21.05
C TYR A 151 -4.72 2.23 21.98
N ARG A 152 -4.29 2.85 23.08
CA ARG A 152 -3.45 2.22 24.11
C ARG A 152 -3.96 0.85 24.58
N SER A 153 -5.27 0.72 24.81
CA SER A 153 -5.91 -0.50 25.31
C SER A 153 -5.88 -1.65 24.32
N ASP A 154 -5.79 -1.34 23.03
CA ASP A 154 -5.90 -2.33 21.95
C ASP A 154 -4.56 -3.02 21.68
N ILE A 155 -3.47 -2.48 22.23
CA ILE A 155 -2.12 -2.99 22.00
C ILE A 155 -1.79 -4.04 23.07
N SER A 156 -1.66 -5.29 22.62
CA SER A 156 -1.13 -6.42 23.39
C SER A 156 -0.08 -7.19 22.60
N VAL A 157 0.67 -8.07 23.27
CA VAL A 157 1.65 -8.95 22.62
C VAL A 157 0.93 -9.92 21.67
N GLU A 158 -0.22 -10.43 22.08
CA GLU A 158 -1.06 -11.35 21.31
C GLU A 158 -1.56 -10.67 20.05
N PHE A 159 -2.03 -9.43 20.15
CA PHE A 159 -2.47 -8.63 19.01
C PHE A 159 -1.32 -8.39 18.02
N LEU A 160 -0.13 -8.01 18.49
CA LEU A 160 1.02 -7.79 17.58
C LEU A 160 1.52 -9.10 16.93
N LYS A 161 1.46 -10.24 17.65
CA LYS A 161 1.74 -11.57 17.06
C LYS A 161 0.70 -11.93 16.00
N LYS A 162 -0.57 -11.64 16.26
CA LYS A 162 -1.70 -11.83 15.33
C LYS A 162 -1.41 -11.20 13.97
N LEU A 163 -1.02 -9.93 13.98
CA LEU A 163 -0.71 -9.16 12.77
C LEU A 163 0.44 -9.74 11.94
N ARG A 164 1.32 -10.54 12.57
CA ARG A 164 2.52 -11.10 11.93
C ARG A 164 2.32 -12.50 11.34
N SER A 165 1.31 -13.26 11.78
CA SER A 165 1.26 -14.70 11.46
C SER A 165 -0.10 -15.27 11.07
N GLU A 166 -1.19 -14.50 11.15
CA GLU A 166 -2.53 -15.04 10.85
C GLU A 166 -2.91 -15.09 9.37
N SER A 167 -2.12 -14.47 8.50
CA SER A 167 -2.37 -14.48 7.05
C SER A 167 -1.36 -15.38 6.34
N SER A 168 -1.81 -16.09 5.30
CA SER A 168 -0.92 -16.77 4.33
C SER A 168 -1.04 -16.11 2.96
N CYS A 169 0.08 -15.91 2.29
CA CYS A 169 0.17 -15.27 0.99
C CYS A 169 1.37 -15.79 0.22
N GLU A 170 1.46 -15.42 -1.05
CA GLU A 170 2.62 -15.71 -1.89
C GLU A 170 3.69 -14.62 -1.77
N TYR A 171 4.95 -15.06 -1.74
CA TYR A 171 6.14 -14.23 -1.85
C TYR A 171 7.17 -14.98 -2.72
N ASN A 172 7.57 -14.37 -3.84
CA ASN A 172 8.50 -14.97 -4.81
C ASN A 172 8.12 -16.40 -5.28
N GLY A 173 6.82 -16.69 -5.38
CA GLY A 173 6.32 -18.02 -5.79
C GLY A 173 6.17 -19.04 -4.65
N GLU A 174 6.55 -18.68 -3.41
CA GLU A 174 6.44 -19.54 -2.24
C GLU A 174 5.37 -19.04 -1.27
N LYS A 175 4.75 -19.95 -0.53
CA LYS A 175 3.81 -19.59 0.54
C LYS A 175 4.56 -19.12 1.77
N THR A 176 4.14 -17.98 2.32
CA THR A 176 4.68 -17.41 3.56
C THR A 176 3.57 -16.89 4.48
N SER A 177 3.89 -16.72 5.76
CA SER A 177 3.04 -16.01 6.73
C SER A 177 3.33 -14.51 6.80
N VAL A 178 4.46 -14.05 6.23
CA VAL A 178 4.87 -12.64 6.24
C VAL A 178 4.20 -11.88 5.09
N CYS A 179 2.92 -11.56 5.28
CA CYS A 179 2.13 -10.88 4.26
C CYS A 179 2.21 -9.35 4.38
N HIS A 180 2.31 -8.82 5.58
CA HIS A 180 2.37 -7.37 5.78
C HIS A 180 3.63 -7.03 6.56
N LEU A 181 4.35 -6.03 6.10
CA LEU A 181 5.52 -5.49 6.80
C LEU A 181 5.14 -4.35 7.74
N PHE A 182 4.02 -3.68 7.46
CA PHE A 182 3.52 -2.54 8.20
C PHE A 182 2.05 -2.73 8.57
N ALA A 183 1.59 -2.00 9.57
CA ALA A 183 0.17 -1.96 9.94
C ALA A 183 -0.29 -0.53 10.28
N ARG A 184 -1.58 -0.28 10.12
CA ARG A 184 -2.25 0.98 10.47
C ARG A 184 -3.73 0.73 10.85
N LYS A 185 -4.44 1.60 11.58
CA LYS A 185 -4.11 2.98 11.95
C LYS A 185 -3.91 3.13 13.46
N PHE A 186 -2.68 3.34 13.90
CA PHE A 186 -2.33 3.50 15.31
C PHE A 186 -2.43 4.97 15.71
N THR A 187 -3.08 5.24 16.84
CA THR A 187 -3.18 6.60 17.39
C THR A 187 -1.92 6.93 18.21
N PRO A 188 -1.61 8.22 18.46
CA PRO A 188 -0.51 8.59 19.35
C PRO A 188 -0.58 7.96 20.74
N HIS A 189 -1.79 7.70 21.26
CA HIS A 189 -1.98 7.03 22.55
C HIS A 189 -1.51 5.57 22.57
N ALA A 190 -1.35 4.93 21.41
CA ALA A 190 -0.80 3.57 21.31
C ALA A 190 0.70 3.51 21.58
N LEU A 191 1.42 4.64 21.42
CA LEU A 191 2.90 4.70 21.42
C LEU A 191 3.51 4.05 22.67
N SER A 192 3.01 4.38 23.87
CA SER A 192 3.59 3.86 25.11
C SER A 192 3.56 2.34 25.16
N ARG A 193 2.46 1.71 24.69
CA ARG A 193 2.30 0.26 24.70
C ARG A 193 3.10 -0.40 23.58
N LEU A 194 3.17 0.25 22.43
CA LEU A 194 4.00 -0.20 21.32
C LEU A 194 5.48 -0.27 21.73
N LEU A 195 6.01 0.76 22.40
CA LEU A 195 7.41 0.76 22.87
C LEU A 195 7.69 -0.33 23.92
N ILE A 196 6.72 -0.64 24.79
CA ILE A 196 6.86 -1.70 25.81
C ILE A 196 6.85 -3.10 25.17
N PHE A 197 6.05 -3.32 24.13
CA PHE A 197 5.84 -4.65 23.56
C PHE A 197 6.63 -4.93 22.28
N ALA A 198 7.06 -3.91 21.54
CA ALA A 198 7.84 -4.09 20.32
C ALA A 198 9.12 -4.93 20.56
N PRO A 199 9.93 -4.71 21.62
CA PRO A 199 11.09 -5.57 21.89
C PRO A 199 10.73 -7.05 22.12
N LYS A 200 9.56 -7.33 22.70
CA LYS A 200 9.08 -8.70 22.97
C LYS A 200 8.61 -9.43 21.72
N VAL A 201 8.29 -8.71 20.65
CA VAL A 201 7.68 -9.27 19.43
C VAL A 201 8.60 -9.16 18.21
N MET A 202 9.37 -8.07 18.11
CA MET A 202 10.21 -7.76 16.96
C MET A 202 11.65 -8.28 17.08
N GLN A 203 12.00 -8.90 18.22
CA GLN A 203 13.29 -9.56 18.43
C GLN A 203 14.50 -8.65 18.11
N PHE A 204 14.49 -7.40 18.59
CA PHE A 204 15.56 -6.43 18.31
C PHE A 204 16.95 -6.82 18.87
N ASN A 205 17.04 -7.86 19.71
CA ASN A 205 18.25 -8.24 20.45
C ASN A 205 18.68 -9.71 20.20
N HIS A 206 18.26 -10.33 19.11
CA HIS A 206 18.67 -11.68 18.71
C HIS A 206 19.06 -11.71 17.24
#